data_AF-A0A946J1J8-F1
#
_entry.id   AF-A0A946J1J8-F1
#
_cell.length_a   1.000
_cell.length_b   1.000
_cell.length_c   1.000
_cell.angle_alpha   90.00
_cell.angle_beta   90.00
_cell.angle_gamma   90.00
#
_symmetry.space_group_name_H-M   'P 1'
#
loop_
_entity.id
_entity.type
_entity.pdbx_description
1 polymer ?
#
loop_
_entity_poly.entity_id
_entity_poly.type
_entity_poly.pdbx_seq_one_letter_code
_entity_poly.pdbx_strand_id
1 'polypeptide(L)' 'MIEKQNLLGLTQSKLKKFFSDLNEKPFRTKQIMQWIYHQGVKDFGEMHNFSKDLRQKLDSIASINMPEVVSL' A
#
# COMPACT_ATOMS: atom_id res chain seq x y z
N MET A 1 0.88 20.10 1.68
CA MET A 1 0.85 18.81 2.39
C MET A 1 0.74 17.73 1.32
N ILE A 2 1.61 16.73 1.30
CA ILE A 2 1.48 15.63 0.33
C ILE A 2 0.40 14.70 0.86
N GLU A 3 -0.72 14.61 0.14
CA GLU A 3 -1.80 13.70 0.48
C GLU A 3 -1.36 12.27 0.16
N LYS A 4 -1.19 11.43 1.18
CA LYS A 4 -0.79 10.03 1.00
C LYS A 4 -1.97 9.24 0.44
N GLN A 5 -1.71 8.46 -0.61
CA GLN A 5 -2.72 7.58 -1.18
C GLN A 5 -3.00 6.41 -0.24
N ASN A 6 -4.24 6.31 0.26
CA ASN A 6 -4.65 5.12 1.01
C ASN A 6 -4.74 3.91 0.06
N LEU A 7 -3.99 2.85 0.36
CA LEU A 7 -3.98 1.60 -0.40
C LEU A 7 -5.06 0.62 0.07
N LEU A 8 -5.58 0.81 1.29
CA LEU A 8 -6.68 0.01 1.81
C LEU A 8 -7.95 0.28 0.98
N GLY A 9 -8.62 -0.79 0.54
CA GLY A 9 -9.85 -0.68 -0.26
C GLY A 9 -9.63 -0.42 -1.75
N LEU A 10 -8.38 -0.22 -2.20
CA LEU A 10 -8.09 -0.17 -3.63
C LEU A 10 -8.30 -1.54 -4.28
N THR A 11 -8.89 -1.54 -5.48
CA THR A 11 -9.00 -2.74 -6.31
C THR A 11 -7.61 -3.17 -6.80
N GLN A 12 -7.48 -4.46 -7.14
CA GLN A 12 -6.24 -4.99 -7.71
C GLN A 12 -5.75 -4.20 -8.93
N SER A 13 -6.67 -3.73 -9.78
CA SER A 13 -6.33 -2.91 -10.95
C SER A 13 -5.74 -1.55 -10.56
N LYS A 14 -6.32 -0.88 -9.55
CA LYS A 14 -5.78 0.39 -9.02
C LYS A 14 -4.41 0.20 -8.37
N LEU A 15 -4.23 -0.87 -7.59
CA LEU A 15 -2.94 -1.21 -7.01
C LEU A 15 -1.89 -1.51 -8.09
N LYS A 16 -2.27 -2.25 -9.14
CA LYS A 16 -1.38 -2.54 -10.27
C LYS A 16 -0.93 -1.25 -10.96
N LYS A 17 -1.86 -0.32 -11.20
CA LYS A 17 -1.54 1.00 -11.76
C LYS A 17 -0.60 1.78 -10.83
N PHE A 18 -0.90 1.82 -9.54
CA PHE A 18 -0.06 2.49 -8.54
C PHE A 18 1.39 1.97 -8.57
N PHE A 19 1.61 0.65 -8.57
CA PHE A 19 2.97 0.11 -8.69
C PHE A 19 3.60 0.34 -10.08
N SER A 20 2.79 0.30 -11.15
CA SER A 20 3.29 0.63 -12.50
C SER A 20 3.79 2.07 -12.60
N ASP A 21 3.07 3.02 -12.00
CA ASP A 21 3.45 4.45 -11.96
C ASP A 21 4.73 4.66 -11.13
N LEU A 22 5.03 3.74 -10.21
CA LEU A 22 6.27 3.71 -9.42
C LEU A 22 7.43 2.97 -10.11
N ASN A 23 7.20 2.48 -11.34
CA ASN A 23 8.14 1.65 -12.11
C ASN A 23 8.46 0.31 -11.42
N GLU A 24 7.52 -0.21 -10.61
CA GLU A 24 7.63 -1.47 -9.88
C GLU A 24 6.98 -2.64 -10.65
N LYS A 25 7.44 -3.86 -10.34
CA LYS A 25 6.97 -5.06 -11.04
C LYS A 25 5.53 -5.44 -10.65
N PRO A 26 4.72 -6.00 -11.56
CA PRO A 26 3.30 -6.27 -11.33
C PRO A 26 3.02 -7.25 -10.18
N PHE A 27 3.99 -8.10 -9.80
CA PHE A 27 3.86 -9.00 -8.66
C PHE A 27 3.79 -8.26 -7.31
N ARG A 28 4.29 -7.02 -7.22
CA ARG A 28 4.19 -6.18 -6.01
C ARG A 28 2.74 -5.96 -5.60
N THR A 29 1.85 -5.87 -6.57
CA THR A 29 0.39 -5.84 -6.37
C THR A 29 -0.10 -7.02 -5.53
N LYS A 30 0.35 -8.25 -5.84
CA LYS A 30 -0.07 -9.44 -5.11
C LYS A 30 0.51 -9.45 -3.69
N GLN A 31 1.78 -9.05 -3.56
CA GLN A 31 2.45 -8.98 -2.25
C GLN A 31 1.78 -7.97 -1.32
N ILE A 32 1.47 -6.76 -1.79
CA ILE A 32 0.80 -5.76 -0.94
C ILE A 32 -0.59 -6.25 -0.51
N MET A 33 -1.34 -6.90 -1.42
CA MET A 33 -2.66 -7.43 -1.10
C MET A 33 -2.57 -8.51 -0.04
N GLN A 34 -1.56 -9.39 -0.11
CA GLN A 34 -1.33 -10.40 0.91
C GLN A 34 -1.02 -9.76 2.28
N TRP A 35 -0.16 -8.74 2.34
CA TRP A 35 0.14 -8.05 3.59
C TRP A 35 -1.09 -7.36 4.20
N ILE A 36 -1.83 -6.59 3.39
CA ILE A 36 -2.98 -5.84 3.85
C ILE A 36 -4.13 -6.76 4.24
N TYR A 37 -4.52 -7.69 3.36
CA TYR A 37 -5.75 -8.46 3.51
C TYR A 37 -5.57 -9.82 4.22
N HIS A 38 -4.41 -10.46 4.11
CA HIS A 38 -4.18 -11.76 4.76
C HIS A 38 -3.46 -11.60 6.10
N GLN A 39 -2.50 -10.68 6.19
CA GLN A 39 -1.73 -10.47 7.42
C GLN A 39 -2.23 -9.30 8.26
N GLY A 40 -3.08 -8.42 7.71
CA GLY A 40 -3.59 -7.25 8.42
C GLY A 40 -2.52 -6.20 8.74
N VAL A 41 -1.37 -6.26 8.06
CA VAL A 41 -0.24 -5.36 8.31
C VAL A 41 -0.49 -4.01 7.66
N LYS A 42 -0.37 -2.95 8.47
CA LYS A 42 -0.59 -1.56 8.06
C LYS A 42 0.71 -0.75 7.94
N ASP A 43 1.79 -1.27 8.52
CA ASP A 43 3.11 -0.65 8.47
C ASP A 43 3.93 -1.24 7.31
N PHE A 44 4.40 -0.40 6.39
CA PHE A 44 5.27 -0.83 5.30
C PHE A 44 6.63 -1.35 5.80
N GLY A 45 7.09 -0.91 6.98
CA GLY A 45 8.34 -1.35 7.61
C GLY A 45 8.39 -2.86 7.88
N GLU A 46 7.24 -3.42 8.26
CA GLU A 46 7.05 -4.84 8.57
C GLU A 46 7.02 -5.73 7.31
N MET A 47 6.90 -5.13 6.12
CA MET A 47 6.82 -5.87 4.86
C MET A 47 8.20 -6.34 4.39
N HIS A 48 8.73 -7.38 5.05
CA HIS A 48 10.12 -7.85 4.87
C HIS A 48 10.49 -8.27 3.43
N ASN A 49 9.50 -8.55 2.58
CA ASN A 49 9.69 -8.90 1.16
C ASN A 49 9.81 -7.68 0.22
N PHE A 50 9.70 -6.45 0.74
CA PHE A 50 9.99 -5.21 0.03
C PHE A 50 11.41 -4.74 0.32
N SER A 51 12.06 -4.11 -0.67
CA SER A 51 13.37 -3.48 -0.44
C SER A 51 13.23 -2.30 0.51
N LYS A 52 14.33 -1.91 1.18
CA LYS A 52 14.35 -0.75 2.07
C LYS A 52 13.88 0.52 1.36
N ASP A 53 14.35 0.74 0.14
CA ASP A 53 13.98 1.92 -0.67
C ASP A 53 12.49 1.94 -1.01
N LEU A 54 11.90 0.79 -1.34
CA LEU A 54 10.47 0.69 -1.65
C LEU A 54 9.63 0.99 -0.41
N ARG A 55 10.01 0.48 0.77
CA ARG A 55 9.30 0.76 2.01
C ARG A 55 9.32 2.26 2.33
N GLN A 56 10.47 2.91 2.21
CA GLN A 56 10.60 4.36 2.44
C GLN A 56 9.78 5.18 1.43
N LYS A 57 9.78 4.78 0.16
CA LYS A 57 8.98 5.43 -0.88
C LYS A 57 7.49 5.30 -0.58
N LEU A 58 7.02 4.09 -0.26
CA LEU A 58 5.62 3.83 0.10
C LEU A 58 5.21 4.63 1.33
N ASP A 59 6.03 4.66 2.38
CA ASP A 59 5.74 5.46 3.57
C ASP A 59 5.64 6.96 3.26
N SER A 60 6.37 7.46 2.26
CA SER A 60 6.29 8.87 1.85
C SER A 60 5.02 9.22 1.07
N ILE A 61 4.47 8.28 0.29
CA ILE A 61 3.42 8.57 -0.70
C ILE A 61 2.09 7.84 -0.46
N ALA A 62 2.06 6.86 0.43
CA ALA A 62 0.94 5.95 0.62
C ALA A 62 0.69 5.66 2.11
N SER A 63 -0.52 5.21 2.43
CA SER A 63 -0.93 4.80 3.77
C SER A 63 -1.86 3.59 3.72
N ILE A 64 -2.05 2.90 4.85
CA ILE A 64 -2.99 1.78 5.00
C ILE A 64 -3.83 2.07 6.24
N ASN A 65 -4.78 2.99 6.11
CA ASN A 65 -5.64 3.41 7.20
C ASN A 65 -7.06 2.92 6.98
N MET A 66 -7.70 2.46 8.06
CA MET A 66 -9.15 2.19 8.02
C MET A 66 -9.88 3.53 7.87
N PRO A 67 -10.97 3.58 7.09
CA PRO A 67 -11.83 4.74 7.10
C PRO A 67 -12.39 4.95 8.51
N GLU A 68 -12.46 6.19 8.96
CA GLU A 68 -13.15 6.51 10.22
C GLU A 68 -14.65 6.28 10.04
N VAL A 69 -15.25 5.56 10.99
CA VAL A 69 -16.70 5.42 11.04
C VAL A 69 -17.24 6.72 11.63
N VAL A 70 -17.79 7.57 10.78
CA VAL A 70 -18.50 8.77 11.22
C VAL A 70 -19.93 8.35 11.56
N SER A 71 -20.25 8.29 12.85
CA SER A 71 -21.64 8.19 13.30
C SER A 71 -22.25 9.59 13.32
N LEU A 72 -23.28 9.80 12.50
CA LEU A 72 -24.11 11.01 12.49
C LEU A 72 -25.08 11.02 13.68
#